data_AF-A0A532D5P7-F1
#
_entry.id   AF-A0A532D5P7-F1
#
_cell.length_a   1.000
_cell.length_b   1.000
_cell.length_c   1.000
_cell.angle_alpha   90.00
_cell.angle_beta   90.00
_cell.angle_gamma   90.00
#
_symmetry.space_group_name_H-M   'P 1'
#
loop_
_entity.id
_entity.type
_entity.pdbx_description
1 polymer ?
#
loop_
_entity_poly.entity_id
_entity_poly.type
_entity_poly.pdbx_seq_one_letter_code
_entity_poly.pdbx_strand_id
1 'polypeptide(L)'
;MEQRRSQSIVQDKSFRFAVHIVEYIRRQQKDHVNLVLNRQLLRSGTSIGANVEEALGGQSSKDFISKLAIAAKEAREAGYWLRLIRETQPNNHPELASLLAECGELVKMLNSIILTTRSKLLIHENSELRTQNSALGKAVDSELGKSVDSELRTQNSELPRS
;
A
#
# COMPACT_ATOMS: atom_id res chain seq x y z
N MET A 1 19.20 12.02 -23.71
CA MET A 1 19.58 10.85 -22.91
C MET A 1 18.62 10.78 -21.74
N GLU A 2 17.78 9.75 -21.73
CA GLU A 2 16.72 9.46 -20.76
C GLU A 2 17.14 9.78 -19.32
N GLN A 3 16.35 10.60 -18.61
CA GLN A 3 16.44 10.69 -17.15
C GLN A 3 16.14 9.29 -16.59
N ARG A 4 17.16 8.61 -16.05
CA ARG A 4 17.00 7.42 -15.21
C ARG A 4 16.11 7.81 -14.02
N ARG A 5 14.79 7.58 -14.13
CA ARG A 5 13.92 7.41 -12.95
C ARG A 5 14.58 6.34 -12.10
N SER A 6 14.77 6.58 -10.80
CA SER A 6 15.10 5.51 -9.87
C SER A 6 14.06 4.41 -10.04
N GLN A 7 14.44 3.30 -10.68
CA GLN A 7 13.52 2.19 -10.92
C GLN A 7 13.03 1.67 -9.57
N SER A 8 11.72 1.51 -9.46
CA SER A 8 11.11 0.93 -8.27
C SER A 8 11.50 -0.55 -8.20
N ILE A 9 12.28 -0.94 -7.19
CA ILE A 9 12.75 -2.33 -7.04
C ILE A 9 11.59 -3.33 -7.05
N VAL A 10 10.46 -2.98 -6.42
CA VAL A 10 9.27 -3.84 -6.39
C VAL A 10 8.58 -3.94 -7.77
N GLN A 11 8.65 -2.89 -8.59
CA GLN A 11 8.14 -2.90 -9.97
C GLN A 11 8.94 -3.90 -10.81
N ASP A 12 10.25 -3.74 -10.85
CA ASP A 12 11.14 -4.63 -11.61
C ASP A 12 11.00 -6.08 -11.14
N LYS A 13 11.03 -6.34 -9.82
CA LYS A 13 10.90 -7.71 -9.30
C LYS A 13 9.53 -8.32 -9.58
N SER A 14 8.44 -7.57 -9.45
CA SER A 14 7.10 -8.10 -9.73
C SER A 14 6.88 -8.38 -11.21
N PHE A 15 7.44 -7.55 -12.10
CA PHE A 15 7.42 -7.82 -13.54
C PHE A 15 8.24 -9.05 -13.90
N ARG A 16 9.45 -9.21 -13.34
CA ARG A 16 10.29 -10.40 -13.57
C ARG A 16 9.63 -11.67 -13.06
N PHE A 17 9.01 -11.63 -11.90
CA PHE A 17 8.22 -12.76 -11.38
C PHE A 17 7.08 -13.14 -12.33
N ALA A 18 6.34 -12.16 -12.88
CA ALA A 18 5.29 -12.43 -13.86
C ALA A 18 5.84 -13.11 -15.13
N VAL A 19 7.02 -12.70 -15.62
CA VAL A 19 7.71 -13.37 -16.74
C VAL A 19 8.06 -14.81 -16.38
N HIS A 20 8.66 -15.06 -15.22
CA HIS A 20 9.00 -16.42 -14.79
C HIS A 20 7.77 -17.32 -14.63
N ILE A 21 6.64 -16.80 -14.15
CA ILE A 21 5.37 -17.53 -14.10
C ILE A 21 4.90 -17.93 -15.51
N VAL A 22 4.94 -17.00 -16.48
CA VAL A 22 4.54 -17.29 -17.86
C VAL A 22 5.45 -18.36 -18.47
N GLU A 23 6.75 -18.25 -18.25
CA GLU A 23 7.74 -19.22 -18.75
C GLU A 23 7.57 -20.60 -18.12
N TYR A 24 7.36 -20.66 -16.80
CA TYR A 24 7.06 -21.90 -16.06
C TYR A 24 5.84 -22.60 -16.68
N ILE A 25 4.73 -21.88 -16.83
CA ILE A 25 3.46 -22.43 -17.33
C ILE A 25 3.59 -22.94 -18.77
N ARG A 26 4.35 -22.24 -19.63
CA ARG A 26 4.57 -22.66 -21.02
C ARG A 26 5.26 -24.02 -21.15
N ARG A 27 6.05 -24.43 -20.15
CA ARG A 27 6.78 -25.70 -20.12
C ARG A 27 5.97 -26.87 -19.54
N GLN A 28 4.83 -26.60 -18.88
CA GLN A 28 4.08 -27.64 -18.19
C GLN A 28 3.28 -28.52 -19.15
N GLN A 29 3.08 -29.78 -18.74
CA GLN A 29 2.18 -30.70 -19.43
C GLN A 29 0.74 -30.18 -19.38
N LYS A 30 0.00 -30.44 -20.45
CA LYS A 30 -1.38 -29.98 -20.63
C LYS A 30 -2.36 -31.12 -20.37
N ASP A 31 -2.62 -31.40 -19.11
CA ASP A 31 -3.79 -32.17 -18.67
C ASP A 31 -4.84 -31.25 -18.03
N HIS A 32 -6.03 -31.79 -17.78
CA HIS A 32 -7.16 -31.01 -17.28
C HIS A 32 -6.87 -30.34 -15.93
N VAL A 33 -6.24 -31.05 -14.98
CA VAL A 33 -5.96 -30.52 -13.64
C VAL A 33 -4.89 -29.43 -13.74
N ASN A 34 -3.81 -29.70 -14.47
CA ASN A 34 -2.73 -28.75 -14.66
C ASN A 34 -3.17 -27.48 -15.37
N LEU A 35 -4.08 -27.57 -16.36
CA LEU A 35 -4.64 -26.39 -17.01
C LEU A 35 -5.40 -25.47 -16.04
N VAL A 36 -6.16 -26.04 -15.11
CA VAL A 36 -6.91 -25.27 -14.11
C VAL A 36 -5.96 -24.62 -13.11
N LEU A 37 -5.00 -25.38 -12.56
CA LEU A 37 -4.01 -24.86 -11.62
C LEU A 37 -3.14 -23.77 -12.24
N ASN A 38 -2.63 -24.01 -13.46
CA ASN A 38 -1.83 -23.05 -14.20
C ASN A 38 -2.61 -21.77 -14.51
N ARG A 39 -3.91 -21.86 -14.81
CA ARG A 39 -4.73 -20.66 -15.03
C ARG A 39 -4.85 -19.80 -13.77
N GLN A 40 -5.03 -20.42 -12.61
CA GLN A 40 -5.10 -19.69 -11.34
C GLN A 40 -3.75 -19.06 -10.96
N LEU A 41 -2.65 -19.82 -11.15
CA LEU A 41 -1.30 -19.30 -10.96
C LEU A 41 -0.97 -18.16 -11.93
N LEU A 42 -1.33 -18.30 -13.21
CA LEU A 42 -1.09 -17.26 -14.21
C LEU A 42 -1.79 -15.95 -13.81
N ARG A 43 -3.09 -16.03 -13.52
CA ARG A 43 -3.90 -14.85 -13.16
C ARG A 43 -3.32 -14.15 -11.93
N SER A 44 -3.11 -14.90 -10.85
CA SER A 44 -2.58 -14.32 -9.61
C SER A 44 -1.16 -13.80 -9.77
N GLY A 45 -0.26 -14.57 -10.40
CA GLY A 45 1.14 -14.19 -10.62
C GLY A 45 1.32 -12.93 -11.46
N THR A 46 0.56 -12.77 -12.55
CA THR A 46 0.64 -11.56 -13.40
C THR A 46 -0.07 -10.36 -12.78
N SER A 47 -1.11 -10.58 -11.96
CA SER A 47 -1.87 -9.52 -11.29
C SER A 47 -1.02 -8.74 -10.27
N ILE A 48 0.02 -9.36 -9.70
CA ILE A 48 0.93 -8.69 -8.77
C ILE A 48 1.59 -7.48 -9.43
N GLY A 49 2.26 -7.69 -10.58
CA GLY A 49 2.93 -6.63 -11.31
C GLY A 49 1.95 -5.56 -11.81
N ALA A 50 0.80 -5.97 -12.35
CA ALA A 50 -0.23 -5.05 -12.81
C ALA A 50 -0.71 -4.09 -11.69
N ASN A 51 -0.98 -4.62 -10.49
CA ASN A 51 -1.38 -3.78 -9.36
C ASN A 51 -0.23 -2.90 -8.82
N VAL A 52 1.03 -3.34 -8.94
CA VAL A 52 2.19 -2.50 -8.60
C VAL A 52 2.32 -1.32 -9.59
N GLU A 53 2.14 -1.56 -10.88
CA GLU A 53 2.12 -0.51 -11.91
C GLU A 53 0.98 0.50 -11.64
N GLU A 54 -0.22 0.01 -11.35
CA GLU A 54 -1.35 0.87 -10.98
C GLU A 54 -1.08 1.69 -9.72
N ALA A 55 -0.44 1.09 -8.71
CA ALA A 55 -0.06 1.82 -7.50
C ALA A 55 0.88 2.99 -7.83
N LEU A 56 1.90 2.75 -8.67
CA LEU A 56 2.88 3.78 -9.04
C LEU A 56 2.27 4.92 -9.87
N GLY A 57 1.18 4.67 -10.59
CA GLY A 57 0.37 5.70 -11.26
C GLY A 57 -0.74 6.32 -10.40
N GLY A 58 -0.88 5.89 -9.14
CA GLY A 58 -1.96 6.30 -8.24
C GLY A 58 -1.94 7.78 -7.88
N GLN A 59 -3.11 8.32 -7.54
CA GLN A 59 -3.32 9.75 -7.31
C GLN A 59 -3.14 10.17 -5.84
N SER A 60 -3.06 9.21 -4.91
CA SER A 60 -2.90 9.48 -3.48
C SER A 60 -2.18 8.35 -2.75
N SER A 61 -1.64 8.65 -1.56
CA SER A 61 -1.04 7.63 -0.70
C SER A 61 -2.02 6.53 -0.29
N LYS A 62 -3.32 6.86 -0.11
CA LYS A 62 -4.37 5.89 0.22
C LYS A 62 -4.64 4.94 -0.95
N ASP A 63 -4.70 5.48 -2.17
CA ASP A 63 -4.85 4.71 -3.40
C ASP A 63 -3.63 3.80 -3.65
N PHE A 64 -2.41 4.35 -3.52
CA PHE A 64 -1.15 3.59 -3.57
C PHE A 64 -1.16 2.40 -2.61
N ILE A 65 -1.54 2.62 -1.34
CA ILE A 65 -1.66 1.55 -0.33
C ILE A 65 -2.70 0.51 -0.74
N SER A 66 -3.85 0.95 -1.26
CA SER A 66 -4.94 0.05 -1.68
C SER A 66 -4.48 -0.90 -2.79
N LYS A 67 -3.85 -0.36 -3.84
CA LYS A 67 -3.32 -1.13 -4.96
C LYS A 67 -2.21 -2.10 -4.55
N LEU A 68 -1.26 -1.65 -3.71
CA LEU A 68 -0.26 -2.56 -3.17
C LEU A 68 -0.85 -3.65 -2.27
N ALA A 69 -1.92 -3.38 -1.53
CA ALA A 69 -2.60 -4.39 -0.73
C ALA A 69 -3.26 -5.47 -1.59
N ILE A 70 -3.81 -5.10 -2.75
CA ILE A 70 -4.29 -6.06 -3.76
C ILE A 70 -3.11 -6.88 -4.29
N ALA A 71 -2.01 -6.24 -4.71
CA ALA A 71 -0.80 -6.95 -5.15
C ALA A 71 -0.29 -7.95 -4.09
N ALA A 72 -0.31 -7.58 -2.81
CA ALA A 72 0.09 -8.47 -1.71
C ALA A 72 -0.86 -9.66 -1.51
N LYS A 73 -2.16 -9.48 -1.76
CA LYS A 73 -3.14 -10.58 -1.75
C LYS A 73 -2.88 -11.54 -2.91
N GLU A 74 -2.68 -11.02 -4.11
CA GLU A 74 -2.39 -11.81 -5.31
C GLU A 74 -1.06 -12.58 -5.16
N ALA A 75 -0.05 -11.99 -4.53
CA ALA A 75 1.20 -12.67 -4.23
C ALA A 75 1.01 -13.85 -3.27
N ARG A 76 0.17 -13.71 -2.23
CA ARG A 76 -0.14 -14.84 -1.35
C ARG A 76 -0.90 -15.95 -2.07
N GLU A 77 -1.81 -15.58 -2.96
CA GLU A 77 -2.57 -16.52 -3.79
C GLU A 77 -1.65 -17.27 -4.77
N ALA A 78 -0.77 -16.57 -5.49
CA ALA A 78 0.24 -17.19 -6.35
C ALA A 78 1.12 -18.17 -5.56
N GLY A 79 1.59 -17.78 -4.37
CA GLY A 79 2.36 -18.65 -3.49
C GLY A 79 1.59 -19.89 -3.02
N TYR A 80 0.27 -19.80 -2.83
CA TYR A 80 -0.57 -20.96 -2.54
C TYR A 80 -0.60 -21.93 -3.73
N TRP A 81 -0.82 -21.44 -4.95
CA TRP A 81 -0.85 -22.27 -6.16
C TRP A 81 0.50 -22.93 -6.43
N LEU A 82 1.61 -22.20 -6.26
CA LEU A 82 2.96 -22.76 -6.38
C LEU A 82 3.20 -23.91 -5.39
N ARG A 83 2.76 -23.77 -4.13
CA ARG A 83 2.85 -24.86 -3.14
C ARG A 83 2.00 -26.05 -3.56
N LEU A 84 0.75 -25.81 -3.96
CA LEU A 84 -0.14 -26.89 -4.37
C LEU A 84 0.42 -27.68 -5.54
N ILE A 85 0.92 -27.00 -6.58
CA ILE A 85 1.54 -27.65 -7.75
C ILE A 85 2.79 -28.44 -7.33
N ARG A 86 3.61 -27.90 -6.42
CA ARG A 86 4.80 -28.60 -5.92
C ARG A 86 4.47 -29.90 -5.20
N GLU A 87 3.42 -29.91 -4.38
CA GLU A 87 3.02 -31.11 -3.65
C GLU A 87 2.32 -32.15 -4.55
N THR A 88 1.72 -31.73 -5.66
CA THR A 88 1.03 -32.64 -6.60
C THR A 88 1.88 -33.08 -7.79
N GLN A 89 3.07 -32.48 -7.98
CA GLN A 89 4.00 -32.80 -9.07
C GLN A 89 5.43 -33.04 -8.57
N PRO A 90 5.78 -34.27 -8.15
CA PRO A 90 7.06 -34.58 -7.51
C PRO A 90 8.30 -34.44 -8.42
N ASN A 91 8.13 -34.30 -9.74
CA ASN A 91 9.26 -34.24 -10.68
C ASN A 91 9.78 -32.81 -10.96
N ASN A 92 9.20 -31.76 -10.37
CA ASN A 92 9.43 -30.36 -10.77
C ASN A 92 9.98 -29.43 -9.66
N HIS A 93 10.68 -30.00 -8.67
CA HIS A 93 10.99 -29.30 -7.40
C HIS A 93 11.92 -28.08 -7.47
N PRO A 94 13.02 -28.03 -8.27
CA PRO A 94 13.98 -26.92 -8.20
C PRO A 94 13.41 -25.58 -8.70
N GLU A 95 12.69 -25.58 -9.82
CA GLU A 95 12.13 -24.36 -10.41
C GLU A 95 11.03 -23.76 -9.53
N LEU A 96 10.14 -24.61 -9.02
CA LEU A 96 9.09 -24.20 -8.07
C LEU A 96 9.67 -23.64 -6.77
N ALA A 97 10.81 -24.14 -6.30
CA ALA A 97 11.48 -23.58 -5.13
C ALA A 97 11.97 -22.15 -5.37
N SER A 98 12.53 -21.85 -6.56
CA SER A 98 12.91 -20.48 -6.96
C SER A 98 11.69 -19.56 -7.01
N LEU A 99 10.62 -19.98 -7.70
CA LEU A 99 9.39 -19.18 -7.80
C LEU A 99 8.77 -18.91 -6.42
N LEU A 100 8.78 -19.90 -5.51
CA LEU A 100 8.31 -19.71 -4.14
C LEU A 100 9.16 -18.71 -3.36
N ALA A 101 10.48 -18.72 -3.55
CA ALA A 101 11.39 -17.76 -2.92
C ALA A 101 11.14 -16.34 -3.44
N GLU A 102 11.04 -16.16 -4.75
CA GLU A 102 10.71 -14.88 -5.41
C GLU A 102 9.35 -14.35 -4.93
N CYS A 103 8.33 -15.22 -4.91
CA CYS A 103 7.00 -14.88 -4.41
C CYS A 103 7.03 -14.46 -2.94
N GLY A 104 7.80 -15.16 -2.10
CA GLY A 104 7.97 -14.82 -0.70
C GLY A 104 8.69 -13.48 -0.47
N GLU A 105 9.68 -13.17 -1.30
CA GLU A 105 10.36 -11.88 -1.32
C GLU A 105 9.36 -10.76 -1.67
N LEU A 106 8.55 -10.93 -2.71
CA LEU A 106 7.51 -9.98 -3.10
C LEU A 106 6.51 -9.70 -1.99
N VAL A 107 6.01 -10.74 -1.32
CA VAL A 107 5.08 -10.58 -0.17
C VAL A 107 5.72 -9.71 0.92
N LYS A 108 6.98 -9.97 1.28
CA LYS A 108 7.70 -9.21 2.30
C LYS A 108 7.90 -7.74 1.90
N MET A 109 8.34 -7.50 0.67
CA MET A 109 8.53 -6.14 0.15
C MET A 109 7.23 -5.36 0.11
N LEU A 110 6.16 -5.93 -0.45
CA LEU A 110 4.86 -5.28 -0.56
C LEU A 110 4.31 -4.90 0.81
N ASN A 111 4.34 -5.84 1.77
CA ASN A 111 3.88 -5.57 3.13
C ASN A 111 4.74 -4.51 3.83
N SER A 112 6.06 -4.54 3.66
CA SER A 112 6.96 -3.54 4.24
C SER A 112 6.64 -2.14 3.71
N ILE A 113 6.47 -1.99 2.39
CA ILE A 113 6.10 -0.71 1.77
C ILE A 113 4.75 -0.23 2.29
N ILE A 114 3.73 -1.10 2.35
CA ILE A 114 2.40 -0.75 2.86
C ILE A 114 2.48 -0.24 4.30
N LEU A 115 3.19 -0.95 5.18
CA LEU A 115 3.32 -0.59 6.58
C LEU A 115 4.03 0.75 6.74
N THR A 116 5.16 0.94 6.06
CA THR A 116 5.91 2.19 6.11
C THR A 116 5.09 3.37 5.60
N THR A 117 4.36 3.21 4.49
CA THR A 117 3.53 4.30 3.94
C THR A 117 2.35 4.63 4.85
N ARG A 118 1.71 3.63 5.47
CA ARG A 118 0.65 3.86 6.46
C ARG A 118 1.16 4.63 7.68
N SER A 119 2.30 4.24 8.23
CA SER A 119 2.90 4.95 9.37
C SER A 119 3.20 6.41 9.03
N LYS A 120 3.75 6.69 7.85
CA LYS A 120 3.99 8.08 7.40
C LYS A 120 2.70 8.88 7.29
N LEU A 121 1.65 8.29 6.73
CA LEU A 121 0.34 8.95 6.60
C LEU A 121 -0.25 9.31 7.98
N LEU A 122 -0.20 8.37 8.93
CA LEU A 122 -0.68 8.60 10.29
C LEU A 122 0.13 9.67 11.04
N ILE A 123 1.45 9.72 10.85
CA ILE A 123 2.29 10.76 11.46
C ILE A 123 1.91 12.14 10.91
N HIS A 124 1.70 12.25 9.59
CA HIS A 124 1.29 13.49 8.94
C HIS A 124 -0.07 13.98 9.46
N GLU A 125 -1.08 13.10 9.44
CA GLU A 125 -2.44 13.41 9.90
C GLU A 125 -2.44 13.86 11.37
N ASN A 126 -1.69 13.18 12.24
CA ASN A 126 -1.54 13.61 13.64
C ASN A 126 -0.83 14.96 13.79
N SER A 127 0.14 15.26 12.93
CA SER A 127 0.82 16.57 12.95
C SER A 127 -0.11 17.70 12.53
N GLU A 128 -0.96 17.49 11.53
CA GLU A 128 -1.97 18.45 11.09
C GLU A 128 -3.02 18.71 12.17
N LEU A 129 -3.53 17.64 12.79
CA LEU A 129 -4.48 17.73 13.90
C LEU A 129 -3.91 18.51 15.09
N ARG A 130 -2.62 18.32 15.42
CA ARG A 130 -1.95 19.09 16.48
C ARG A 130 -1.88 20.58 16.15
N THR A 131 -1.54 20.94 14.91
CA THR A 131 -1.50 22.33 14.46
C THR A 131 -2.90 22.95 14.48
N GLN A 132 -3.92 22.23 14.00
CA GLN A 132 -5.31 22.69 14.03
C GLN A 132 -5.79 22.92 15.46
N ASN A 133 -5.57 21.97 16.37
CA ASN A 133 -5.96 22.10 17.78
C ASN A 133 -5.26 23.28 18.47
N SER A 134 -3.98 23.51 18.16
CA SER A 134 -3.26 24.68 18.68
C SER A 134 -3.83 26.00 18.16
N ALA A 135 -4.20 26.06 16.87
CA ALA A 135 -4.83 27.25 16.29
C ALA A 135 -6.22 27.52 16.87
N LEU A 136 -7.03 26.47 17.05
CA LEU A 136 -8.33 26.53 17.70
C LEU A 136 -8.23 27.06 19.14
N GLY A 137 -7.29 26.55 19.94
CA GLY A 137 -7.07 27.03 21.30
C GLY A 137 -6.75 28.53 21.36
N LYS A 138 -5.84 29.01 20.52
CA LYS A 138 -5.50 30.44 20.43
C LYS A 138 -6.70 31.31 20.01
N ALA A 139 -7.56 30.80 19.12
CA ALA A 139 -8.75 31.51 18.68
C ALA A 139 -9.78 31.63 19.81
N VAL A 140 -10.02 30.55 20.55
CA VAL A 140 -10.92 30.51 21.70
C VAL A 140 -10.45 31.47 22.80
N ASP A 141 -9.15 31.46 23.14
CA ASP A 141 -8.58 32.38 24.14
C ASP A 141 -8.75 33.85 23.71
N SER A 142 -8.60 34.15 22.42
CA SER A 142 -8.81 35.50 21.88
C SER A 142 -10.27 35.94 21.92
N GLU A 143 -11.23 35.05 21.65
CA GLU A 143 -12.66 35.36 21.72
C GLU A 143 -13.14 35.56 23.15
N LEU A 144 -12.70 34.72 24.09
CA LEU A 144 -12.97 34.89 25.52
C LEU A 144 -12.46 36.24 26.03
N GLY A 145 -11.23 36.62 25.67
CA GLY A 145 -10.66 37.93 26.04
C GLY A 145 -11.51 39.10 25.55
N LYS A 146 -11.93 39.07 24.28
CA LYS A 146 -12.80 40.12 23.71
C LYS A 146 -14.17 40.18 24.38
N SER A 147 -14.74 39.02 24.75
CA SER A 147 -16.04 38.95 25.45
C SER A 147 -15.95 39.58 26.82
N VAL A 148 -14.93 39.21 27.62
CA VAL A 148 -14.71 39.75 28.97
C VAL A 148 -14.45 41.26 28.92
N ASP A 149 -13.64 41.73 27.98
CA ASP A 149 -13.38 43.17 27.80
C ASP A 149 -14.65 43.95 27.43
N SER A 150 -15.53 43.35 26.64
CA SER A 150 -16.81 43.97 26.27
C SER A 150 -17.78 44.06 27.44
N GLU A 151 -17.86 43.04 28.30
CA GLU A 151 -18.70 43.02 29.50
C GLU A 151 -18.22 44.06 30.52
N LEU A 152 -16.91 44.13 30.77
CA LEU A 152 -16.31 45.12 31.67
C LEU A 152 -16.54 46.56 31.18
N ARG A 153 -16.48 46.81 29.87
CA ARG A 153 -16.81 48.13 29.28
C ARG A 153 -18.26 48.51 29.49
N THR A 154 -19.17 47.54 29.34
CA THR A 154 -20.61 47.75 29.50
C THR A 154 -20.93 48.09 30.96
N GLN A 155 -20.43 47.30 31.93
CA GLN A 155 -20.59 47.55 33.36
C GLN A 155 -20.02 48.91 33.80
N ASN A 156 -18.83 49.29 33.32
CA ASN A 156 -18.23 50.59 33.68
C ASN A 156 -18.96 51.80 33.08
N SER A 157 -19.71 51.62 32.00
CA SER A 157 -20.53 52.68 31.42
C SER A 157 -21.86 52.90 32.14
N GLU A 158 -22.33 51.91 32.90
CA GLU A 158 -23.59 51.94 33.67
C GLU A 158 -23.41 52.45 35.11
N LEU A 159 -22.17 52.61 35.59
CA LEU A 159 -21.88 53.18 36.91
C LEU A 159 -22.23 54.68 36.95
N PRO A 160 -22.94 55.18 38.00
CA PRO A 160 -23.32 56.58 38.09
C PRO A 160 -22.10 57.48 38.16
N ARG A 161 -22.03 58.50 37.30
CA ARG A 161 -21.00 59.53 37.37
C ARG A 161 -21.33 60.46 38.55
N SER A 162 -20.52 60.38 39.61
CA SER A 162 -20.52 61.32 40.74
C SER A 162 -20.01 62.69 40.33
#